data_AF-A0A965VAJ2-F1
#
_entry.id   AF-A0A965VAJ2-F1
#
_cell.length_a   1.000
_cell.length_b   1.000
_cell.length_c   1.000
_cell.angle_alpha   90.00
_cell.angle_beta   90.00
_cell.angle_gamma   90.00
#
_symmetry.space_group_name_H-M   'P 1'
#
loop_
_entity.id
_entity.type
_entity.pdbx_description
1 polymer ?
#
loop_
_entity_poly.entity_id
_entity_poly.type
_entity_poly.pdbx_seq_one_letter_code
_entity_poly.pdbx_strand_id
1 'polypeptide(L)'
;MAGEWIPYDVCLPQKPEVLDLVDRTGLTTDQVVGRLVMLWGWASLNSSDGTARISIRLLSRICGGDESFWQAVQDVGWLVIDAENGTIGIPGWDSRFSKAAKSRALATVRHQADKLGGATRPQQGRAAPPRGARRARDRGDRISSSSPQEAAQPEPDTGTPGWPTLREAWAAGTGRPWKLPDPPDRVADRLAEPGWFAKALAAIEALPRCRYFSDPVTLPQLVAEGFVDKVLGGQFENPRRAAAGPGRPDDRPPAQGWSGDDAARFAATKAALAAKIRQEGAA
;
A
#
# COMPACT_ATOMS: atom_id res chain seq x y z
N MET A 1 12.52 -11.68 12.13
CA MET A 1 11.66 -10.59 11.59
C MET A 1 12.30 -10.06 10.32
N ALA A 2 11.53 -9.75 9.28
CA ALA A 2 12.11 -9.11 8.09
C ALA A 2 12.50 -7.68 8.46
N GLY A 3 13.77 -7.32 8.27
CA GLY A 3 14.26 -5.96 8.48
C GLY A 3 13.64 -4.96 7.50
N GLU A 4 13.99 -3.69 7.67
CA GLU A 4 13.62 -2.65 6.72
C GLU A 4 14.15 -3.00 5.32
N TRP A 5 13.34 -2.75 4.29
CA TRP A 5 13.70 -3.04 2.91
C TRP A 5 13.47 -1.81 2.03
N ILE A 6 14.28 -1.68 0.99
CA ILE A 6 14.14 -0.65 -0.04
C ILE A 6 14.10 -1.31 -1.43
N PRO A 7 13.26 -0.83 -2.36
CA PRO A 7 13.27 -1.33 -3.73
C PRO A 7 14.56 -0.91 -4.44
N TYR A 8 15.20 -1.85 -5.11
CA TYR A 8 16.43 -1.64 -5.86
C TYR A 8 16.23 -2.03 -7.33
N ASP A 9 16.68 -1.17 -8.24
CA ASP A 9 16.63 -1.46 -9.68
C ASP A 9 17.85 -2.29 -10.08
N VAL A 10 17.64 -3.47 -10.65
CA VAL A 10 18.74 -4.35 -11.10
C VAL A 10 19.62 -3.67 -12.15
N CYS A 11 19.05 -2.76 -12.95
CA CYS A 11 19.76 -1.97 -13.95
C CYS A 11 20.41 -0.69 -13.39
N LEU A 12 20.36 -0.43 -12.07
CA LEU A 12 20.97 0.76 -11.48
C LEU A 12 22.43 0.98 -11.91
N PRO A 13 23.32 -0.03 -11.95
CA PRO A 13 24.71 0.15 -12.36
C PRO A 13 24.88 0.64 -13.81
N GLN A 14 23.85 0.50 -14.64
CA GLN A 14 23.87 0.86 -16.07
C GLN A 14 23.14 2.18 -16.35
N LYS A 15 22.56 2.81 -15.32
CA LYS A 15 21.86 4.08 -15.50
C LYS A 15 22.86 5.19 -15.87
N PRO A 16 22.51 6.07 -16.82
CA PRO A 16 23.41 7.14 -17.26
C PRO A 16 23.84 8.01 -16.07
N GLU A 17 22.95 8.23 -15.10
CA GLU A 17 23.26 8.93 -13.85
C GLU A 17 24.40 8.29 -13.04
N VAL A 18 24.47 6.95 -12.97
CA VAL A 18 25.57 6.25 -12.28
C VAL A 18 26.85 6.34 -13.10
N LEU A 19 26.75 6.17 -14.41
CA LEU A 19 27.91 6.22 -15.31
C LEU A 19 28.53 7.62 -15.28
N ASP A 20 27.71 8.68 -15.28
CA ASP A 20 28.16 10.06 -15.10
C ASP A 20 28.86 10.27 -13.76
N LEU A 21 28.38 9.66 -12.68
CA LEU A 21 29.05 9.71 -11.37
C LEU A 21 30.39 8.98 -11.38
N VAL A 22 30.46 7.82 -12.04
CA VAL A 22 31.72 7.06 -12.21
C VAL A 22 32.74 7.91 -12.95
N ASP A 23 32.35 8.52 -14.07
CA ASP A 23 33.25 9.35 -14.89
C ASP A 23 33.73 10.59 -14.14
N ARG A 24 32.85 11.24 -13.36
CA ARG A 24 33.21 12.46 -12.59
C ARG A 24 34.08 12.17 -11.37
N THR A 25 33.85 11.04 -10.69
CA THR A 25 34.49 10.76 -9.39
C THR A 25 35.67 9.80 -9.50
N GLY A 26 35.82 9.12 -10.65
CA GLY A 26 36.86 8.10 -10.88
C GLY A 26 36.67 6.83 -10.05
N LEU A 27 35.54 6.69 -9.37
CA LEU A 27 35.22 5.54 -8.53
C LEU A 27 34.65 4.40 -9.36
N THR A 28 34.84 3.17 -8.89
CA THR A 28 34.22 2.02 -9.55
C THR A 28 32.70 2.03 -9.37
N THR A 29 31.98 1.49 -10.35
CA THR A 29 30.50 1.47 -10.36
C THR A 29 29.91 0.84 -9.10
N ASP A 30 30.52 -0.22 -8.57
CA ASP A 30 30.10 -0.88 -7.33
C ASP A 30 30.21 0.03 -6.11
N GLN A 31 31.25 0.88 -6.04
CA GLN A 31 31.41 1.84 -4.95
C GLN A 31 30.35 2.94 -5.03
N VAL A 32 30.08 3.47 -6.22
CA VAL A 32 29.04 4.48 -6.42
C VAL A 32 27.68 3.92 -6.01
N VAL A 33 27.32 2.75 -6.54
CA VAL A 33 26.07 2.04 -6.23
C VAL A 33 25.96 1.74 -4.74
N GLY A 34 27.03 1.21 -4.12
CA GLY A 34 27.06 0.90 -2.70
C GLY A 34 26.79 2.13 -1.82
N ARG A 35 27.40 3.28 -2.14
CA ARG A 35 27.18 4.54 -1.41
C ARG A 35 25.76 5.06 -1.54
N LEU A 36 25.15 4.93 -2.72
CA LEU A 36 23.75 5.33 -2.94
C LEU A 36 22.78 4.43 -2.18
N VAL A 37 23.01 3.11 -2.19
CA VAL A 37 22.20 2.16 -1.41
C VAL A 37 22.34 2.43 0.08
N MET A 38 23.54 2.77 0.58
CA MET A 38 23.75 3.18 1.97
C MET A 38 22.99 4.48 2.29
N LEU A 39 23.04 5.49 1.43
CA LEU A 39 22.26 6.73 1.59
C LEU A 39 20.76 6.43 1.69
N TRP A 40 20.20 5.66 0.76
CA TRP A 40 18.77 5.36 0.75
C TRP A 40 18.35 4.46 1.92
N GLY A 41 19.20 3.52 2.33
CA GLY A 41 18.99 2.70 3.51
C GLY A 41 18.96 3.55 4.78
N TRP A 42 19.93 4.45 4.94
CA TRP A 42 19.99 5.40 6.04
C TRP A 42 18.75 6.31 6.05
N ALA A 43 18.38 6.89 4.91
CA ALA A 43 17.23 7.76 4.81
C ALA A 43 15.91 7.03 5.09
N SER A 44 15.78 5.76 4.67
CA SER A 44 14.61 4.93 4.98
C SER A 44 14.41 4.68 6.47
N LEU A 45 15.46 4.80 7.28
CA LEU A 45 15.40 4.62 8.73
C LEU A 45 15.25 5.95 9.49
N ASN A 46 15.74 7.06 8.91
CA ASN A 46 15.87 8.34 9.60
C ASN A 46 14.96 9.45 9.04
N SER A 47 14.21 9.17 7.97
CA SER A 47 13.30 10.14 7.33
C SER A 47 11.96 9.50 6.97
N SER A 48 10.90 10.32 7.01
CA SER A 48 9.53 9.90 6.65
C SER A 48 9.07 10.48 5.32
N ASP A 49 9.59 11.65 4.96
CA ASP A 49 9.26 12.50 3.82
C ASP A 49 10.41 12.61 2.81
N GLY A 50 11.54 11.95 3.08
CA GLY A 50 12.73 11.98 2.24
C GLY A 50 13.62 13.19 2.47
N THR A 51 13.29 14.02 3.46
CA THR A 51 14.16 15.09 3.97
C THR A 51 14.76 14.70 5.31
N ALA A 52 16.03 15.02 5.53
CA ALA A 52 16.70 14.74 6.78
C ALA A 52 17.69 15.85 7.14
N ARG A 53 17.72 16.20 8.43
CA ARG A 53 18.70 17.15 8.99
C ARG A 53 20.02 16.43 9.23
N ILE A 54 20.93 16.56 8.28
CA ILE A 54 22.27 15.99 8.37
C ILE A 54 23.25 16.82 7.54
N SER A 55 24.46 17.04 8.07
CA SER A 55 25.53 17.69 7.31
C SER A 55 26.19 16.71 6.34
N ILE A 56 26.70 17.21 5.21
CA ILE A 56 27.44 16.39 4.23
C ILE A 56 28.60 15.63 4.89
N ARG A 57 29.31 16.28 5.82
CA ARG A 57 30.43 15.65 6.55
C ARG A 57 29.98 14.43 7.36
N LEU A 58 28.82 14.52 8.02
CA LEU A 58 28.28 13.38 8.76
C LEU A 58 27.75 12.31 7.81
N LEU A 59 27.14 12.71 6.69
CA LEU A 59 26.70 11.80 5.64
C LEU A 59 27.89 11.01 5.06
N SER A 60 29.00 11.68 4.73
CA SER A 60 30.27 11.08 4.31
C SER A 60 30.82 10.09 5.33
N ARG A 61 30.66 10.35 6.63
CA ARG A 61 31.11 9.42 7.68
C ARG A 61 30.24 8.16 7.76
N ILE A 62 28.95 8.27 7.47
CA ILE A 62 27.99 7.16 7.57
C ILE A 62 27.97 6.33 6.28
N CYS A 63 27.85 6.99 5.13
CA CYS A 63 27.66 6.37 3.82
C CYS A 63 28.95 6.29 3.02
N GLY A 64 30.05 6.89 3.49
CA GLY A 64 31.30 6.99 2.75
C GLY A 64 31.30 8.12 1.72
N GLY A 65 32.42 8.24 1.00
CA GLY A 65 32.61 9.24 -0.05
C GLY A 65 32.95 10.64 0.45
N ASP A 66 33.59 11.41 -0.42
CA ASP A 66 34.04 12.76 -0.11
C ASP A 66 32.94 13.79 -0.38
N GLU A 67 33.15 15.03 0.06
CA GLU A 67 32.20 16.13 -0.17
C GLU A 67 31.95 16.37 -1.67
N SER A 68 32.98 16.20 -2.51
CA SER A 68 32.86 16.27 -3.97
C SER A 68 31.98 15.18 -4.58
N PHE A 69 31.95 13.97 -3.96
CA PHE A 69 31.07 12.89 -4.40
C PHE A 69 29.62 13.27 -4.18
N TRP A 70 29.27 13.78 -2.99
CA TRP A 70 27.90 14.17 -2.68
C TRP A 70 27.44 15.39 -3.49
N GLN A 71 28.35 16.30 -3.83
CA GLN A 71 28.07 17.37 -4.78
C GLN A 71 27.75 16.82 -6.19
N ALA A 72 28.53 15.85 -6.68
CA ALA A 72 28.25 15.22 -7.97
C ALA A 72 26.89 14.47 -7.96
N VAL A 73 26.54 13.82 -6.85
CA VAL A 73 25.21 13.17 -6.68
C VAL A 73 24.08 14.20 -6.70
N GLN A 74 24.31 15.40 -6.17
CA GLN A 74 23.38 16.51 -6.29
C GLN A 74 23.24 16.98 -7.73
N ASP A 75 24.33 17.13 -8.47
CA ASP A 75 24.31 17.61 -9.86
C ASP A 75 23.52 16.67 -10.79
N VAL A 76 23.58 15.36 -10.51
CA VAL A 76 22.82 14.33 -11.23
C VAL A 76 21.34 14.28 -10.78
N GLY A 77 20.97 15.04 -9.76
CA GLY A 77 19.59 15.19 -9.30
C GLY A 77 19.11 14.05 -8.41
N TRP A 78 20.02 13.29 -7.81
CA TRP A 78 19.69 12.18 -6.89
C TRP A 78 19.73 12.59 -5.42
N LEU A 79 20.23 13.79 -5.13
CA LEU A 79 20.25 14.41 -3.83
C LEU A 79 20.02 15.91 -4.00
N VAL A 80 19.34 16.53 -3.04
CA VAL A 80 19.25 17.99 -2.92
C VAL A 80 19.89 18.36 -1.60
N ILE A 81 20.89 19.23 -1.65
CA ILE A 81 21.59 19.70 -0.47
C ILE A 81 21.14 21.13 -0.23
N ASP A 82 20.52 21.36 0.92
CA ASP A 82 20.20 22.69 1.41
C ASP A 82 21.24 23.05 2.49
N ALA A 83 22.24 23.81 2.07
CA ALA A 83 23.35 24.23 2.92
C ALA A 83 22.92 25.28 3.97
N GLU A 84 21.85 26.04 3.71
CA GLU A 84 21.37 27.08 4.63
C GLU A 84 20.64 26.45 5.83
N ASN A 85 19.83 25.42 5.56
CA ASN A 85 19.08 24.71 6.60
C ASN A 85 19.81 23.47 7.15
N GLY A 86 20.95 23.08 6.55
CA GLY A 86 21.69 21.88 6.92
C GLY A 86 20.88 20.60 6.70
N THR A 87 20.09 20.58 5.63
CA THR A 87 19.18 19.47 5.30
C THR A 87 19.54 18.84 3.97
N ILE A 88 19.36 17.52 3.86
CA ILE A 88 19.40 16.81 2.58
C ILE A 88 18.01 16.32 2.23
N GLY A 89 17.65 16.39 0.95
CA GLY A 89 16.41 15.88 0.40
C GLY A 89 16.69 14.85 -0.68
N ILE A 90 15.94 13.74 -0.71
CA ILE A 90 16.01 12.73 -1.77
C ILE A 90 14.86 12.97 -2.77
N PRO A 91 15.15 13.39 -4.01
CA PRO A 91 14.13 13.60 -5.03
C PRO A 91 13.34 12.31 -5.31
N GLY A 92 12.04 12.48 -5.58
CA GLY A 92 11.17 11.35 -5.92
C GLY A 92 10.86 10.38 -4.76
N TRP A 93 11.14 10.77 -3.51
CA TRP A 93 10.89 9.96 -2.31
C TRP A 93 9.49 9.31 -2.29
N ASP A 94 8.45 10.11 -2.50
CA ASP A 94 7.05 9.65 -2.47
C ASP A 94 6.73 8.58 -3.50
N SER A 95 7.45 8.58 -4.61
CA SER A 95 7.24 7.62 -5.69
C SER A 95 7.95 6.28 -5.46
N ARG A 96 9.08 6.26 -4.73
CA ARG A 96 9.96 5.10 -4.62
C ARG A 96 10.12 4.55 -3.21
N PHE A 97 10.29 5.43 -2.21
CA PHE A 97 10.74 5.04 -0.88
C PHE A 97 9.71 5.29 0.22
N SER A 98 8.64 6.05 -0.04
CA SER A 98 7.56 6.23 0.92
C SER A 98 6.86 4.92 1.29
N LYS A 99 6.23 4.88 2.47
CA LYS A 99 5.39 3.74 2.90
C LYS A 99 4.31 3.40 1.86
N ALA A 100 3.74 4.41 1.23
CA ALA A 100 2.74 4.25 0.16
C ALA A 100 3.35 3.63 -1.11
N ALA A 101 4.56 4.04 -1.52
CA ALA A 101 5.28 3.43 -2.63
C ALA A 101 5.59 1.95 -2.37
N LYS A 102 6.13 1.63 -1.20
CA LYS A 102 6.42 0.24 -0.78
C LYS A 102 5.16 -0.64 -0.77
N SER A 103 4.04 -0.11 -0.29
CA SER A 103 2.75 -0.80 -0.31
C SER A 103 2.27 -1.10 -1.73
N ARG A 104 2.38 -0.12 -2.65
CA ARG A 104 2.04 -0.30 -4.07
C ARG A 104 2.94 -1.36 -4.73
N ALA A 105 4.25 -1.34 -4.46
CA ALA A 105 5.17 -2.33 -4.99
C ALA A 105 4.81 -3.77 -4.54
N LEU A 106 4.51 -3.96 -3.25
CA LEU A 106 4.08 -5.27 -2.72
C LEU A 106 2.73 -5.72 -3.29
N ALA A 107 1.79 -4.79 -3.53
CA ALA A 107 0.53 -5.11 -4.18
C ALA A 107 0.73 -5.64 -5.60
N THR A 108 1.64 -5.03 -6.37
CA THR A 108 2.00 -5.50 -7.72
C THR A 108 2.60 -6.91 -7.68
N VAL A 109 3.53 -7.18 -6.75
CA VAL A 109 4.14 -8.51 -6.58
C VAL A 109 3.07 -9.57 -6.26
N ARG A 110 2.14 -9.27 -5.34
CA ARG A 110 1.03 -10.17 -5.00
C ARG A 110 0.14 -10.45 -6.21
N HIS A 111 -0.23 -9.41 -6.96
CA HIS A 111 -1.02 -9.56 -8.18
C HIS A 111 -0.32 -10.41 -9.25
N GLN A 112 1.01 -10.31 -9.38
CA GLN A 112 1.78 -11.14 -10.30
C GLN A 112 1.81 -12.61 -9.84
N ALA A 113 2.00 -12.84 -8.54
CA ALA A 113 1.96 -14.19 -7.97
C ALA A 113 0.58 -14.84 -8.16
N ASP A 114 -0.51 -14.10 -8.00
CA ASP A 114 -1.88 -14.59 -8.23
C ASP A 114 -2.12 -14.96 -9.70
N LYS A 115 -1.54 -14.21 -10.65
CA LYS A 115 -1.63 -14.52 -12.09
C LYS A 115 -0.86 -15.78 -12.46
N LEU A 116 0.34 -15.96 -11.91
CA LEU A 116 1.19 -17.13 -12.17
C LEU A 116 0.65 -18.40 -11.47
N GLY A 117 0.11 -18.27 -10.27
CA GLY A 117 -0.53 -19.35 -9.52
C GLY A 117 -1.92 -19.76 -10.03
N GLY A 118 -2.49 -19.00 -10.97
CA GLY A 118 -3.81 -19.27 -11.56
C GLY A 118 -3.82 -20.34 -12.66
N ALA A 119 -2.67 -20.77 -13.17
CA ALA A 119 -2.58 -21.70 -14.30
C ALA A 119 -2.75 -23.19 -13.94
N THR A 120 -2.71 -23.56 -12.65
CA THR A 120 -2.77 -24.98 -12.23
C THR A 120 -3.65 -25.18 -11.01
N ARG A 121 -4.87 -24.62 -11.01
CA ARG A 121 -5.90 -25.04 -10.06
C ARG A 121 -7.06 -25.63 -10.84
N PRO A 122 -7.27 -26.96 -10.86
CA PRO A 122 -8.50 -27.52 -11.39
C PRO A 122 -9.64 -26.88 -10.62
N GLN A 123 -10.54 -26.24 -11.36
CA GLN A 123 -11.73 -25.60 -10.87
C GLN A 123 -12.67 -26.70 -10.39
N GLN A 124 -12.42 -27.26 -9.20
CA GLN A 124 -13.44 -28.05 -8.51
C GLN A 124 -14.63 -27.13 -8.29
N GLY A 125 -15.75 -27.50 -8.90
CA GLY A 125 -17.01 -26.78 -8.85
C GLY A 125 -17.30 -26.36 -7.42
N ARG A 126 -17.20 -25.05 -7.18
CA ARG A 126 -17.52 -24.46 -5.89
C ARG A 126 -19.04 -24.38 -5.82
N ALA A 127 -19.68 -25.45 -5.37
CA ALA A 127 -21.02 -25.36 -4.85
C ALA A 127 -21.04 -24.21 -3.83
N ALA A 128 -22.01 -23.30 -3.99
CA ALA A 128 -22.17 -22.15 -3.12
C ALA A 128 -22.20 -22.61 -1.65
N PRO A 129 -21.39 -22.05 -0.76
CA PRO A 129 -21.47 -22.42 0.64
C PRO A 129 -22.83 -21.94 1.20
N PRO A 130 -23.49 -22.70 2.08
CA PRO A 130 -24.68 -22.21 2.75
C PRO A 130 -24.32 -20.93 3.52
N ARG A 131 -25.21 -19.94 3.44
CA ARG A 131 -25.11 -18.67 4.18
C ARG A 131 -24.89 -18.98 5.67
N GLY A 132 -23.74 -18.58 6.23
CA GLY A 132 -23.55 -18.62 7.69
C GLY A 132 -22.14 -18.85 8.22
N ALA A 133 -21.14 -19.24 7.42
CA ALA A 133 -19.81 -19.56 7.96
C ALA A 133 -18.88 -18.32 8.03
N ARG A 134 -18.73 -17.76 9.24
CA ARG A 134 -17.72 -16.74 9.56
C ARG A 134 -16.32 -17.33 9.38
N ARG A 135 -15.56 -16.86 8.38
CA ARG A 135 -14.12 -17.15 8.27
C ARG A 135 -13.35 -16.15 9.13
N ALA A 136 -12.89 -16.59 10.29
CA ALA A 136 -11.87 -15.89 11.06
C ALA A 136 -10.59 -15.84 10.22
N ARG A 137 -10.21 -14.64 9.76
CA ARG A 137 -8.88 -14.39 9.20
C ARG A 137 -7.95 -14.11 10.38
N ASP A 138 -7.20 -15.14 10.73
CA ASP A 138 -6.07 -15.07 11.63
C ASP A 138 -4.98 -14.19 10.98
N ARG A 139 -4.75 -13.00 11.56
CA ARG A 139 -3.68 -12.09 11.17
C ARG A 139 -2.80 -11.94 12.39
N GLY A 140 -1.71 -12.72 12.40
CA GLY A 140 -0.70 -12.67 13.45
C GLY A 140 -0.07 -11.29 13.54
N ASP A 141 -0.29 -10.64 14.69
CA ASP A 141 0.43 -9.46 15.12
C ASP A 141 1.85 -9.86 15.55
N ARG A 142 2.85 -9.22 14.93
CA ARG A 142 4.23 -9.24 15.43
C ARG A 142 4.35 -8.18 16.51
N ILE A 143 4.35 -8.62 17.76
CA ILE A 143 4.80 -7.83 18.90
C ILE A 143 6.30 -8.10 19.07
N SER A 144 7.11 -7.04 19.08
CA SER A 144 8.49 -7.11 19.56
C SER A 144 8.53 -6.65 21.01
N SER A 145 9.29 -7.42 21.79
CA SER A 145 10.08 -7.03 22.98
C SER A 145 9.38 -7.06 24.35
N SER A 146 9.74 -8.11 25.13
CA SER A 146 10.36 -8.09 26.47
C SER A 146 9.98 -6.96 27.44
N SER A 147 9.60 -7.13 28.72
CA SER A 147 9.63 -8.21 29.72
C SER A 147 8.57 -7.90 30.84
N PRO A 148 8.67 -8.40 32.09
CA PRO A 148 7.87 -9.49 32.63
C PRO A 148 6.76 -9.07 33.63
N GLN A 149 5.66 -9.83 33.59
CA GLN A 149 4.84 -10.34 34.71
C GLN A 149 4.72 -9.48 35.99
N GLU A 150 3.56 -8.87 36.21
CA GLU A 150 2.95 -8.82 37.55
C GLU A 150 1.43 -8.75 37.44
N ALA A 151 0.76 -9.64 38.15
CA ALA A 151 -0.69 -9.73 38.23
C ALA A 151 -1.22 -8.62 39.16
N ALA A 152 -2.13 -7.79 38.65
CA ALA A 152 -2.99 -6.96 39.50
C ALA A 152 -4.39 -6.85 38.90
N GLN A 153 -5.38 -7.20 39.72
CA GLN A 153 -6.82 -7.05 39.52
C GLN A 153 -7.25 -5.55 39.57
N PRO A 154 -8.49 -5.21 39.22
CA PRO A 154 -8.85 -3.93 38.63
C PRO A 154 -9.10 -2.84 39.70
N GLU A 155 -8.54 -1.66 39.49
CA GLU A 155 -8.87 -0.44 40.25
C GLU A 155 -9.56 0.57 39.32
N PRO A 156 -10.47 1.42 39.84
CA PRO A 156 -11.44 2.16 39.06
C PRO A 156 -10.90 3.48 38.50
N ASP A 157 -11.31 3.73 37.26
CA ASP A 157 -11.71 5.01 36.66
C ASP A 157 -10.89 6.27 37.00
N THR A 158 -9.81 6.47 36.24
CA THR A 158 -9.29 7.80 35.88
C THR A 158 -9.24 7.93 34.36
N GLY A 159 -10.36 7.67 33.69
CA GLY A 159 -10.51 7.88 32.25
C GLY A 159 -10.99 9.30 31.94
N THR A 160 -10.40 9.93 30.93
CA THR A 160 -10.82 11.20 30.31
C THR A 160 -12.34 11.46 30.40
N PRO A 161 -12.80 12.61 30.93
CA PRO A 161 -14.22 12.91 31.05
C PRO A 161 -14.91 12.77 29.69
N GLY A 162 -15.88 11.86 29.59
CA GLY A 162 -16.66 11.58 28.37
C GLY A 162 -16.32 10.26 27.65
N TRP A 163 -15.19 9.61 27.94
CA TRP A 163 -14.88 8.30 27.35
C TRP A 163 -15.84 7.18 27.77
N PRO A 164 -16.18 7.02 29.07
CA PRO A 164 -17.13 5.98 29.50
C PRO A 164 -18.49 6.11 28.79
N THR A 165 -19.00 7.33 28.66
CA THR A 165 -20.27 7.62 27.98
C THR A 165 -20.21 7.36 26.48
N LEU A 166 -19.12 7.72 25.79
CA LEU A 166 -18.94 7.42 24.37
C LEU A 166 -18.90 5.90 24.12
N ARG A 167 -18.23 5.17 25.02
CA ARG A 167 -18.12 3.71 24.95
C ARG A 167 -19.47 3.03 25.15
N GLU A 168 -20.28 3.51 26.08
CA GLU A 168 -21.65 3.03 26.31
C GLU A 168 -22.54 3.28 25.08
N ALA A 169 -22.52 4.50 24.54
CA ALA A 169 -23.25 4.84 23.32
C ALA A 169 -22.81 3.99 22.11
N TRP A 170 -21.50 3.75 21.97
CA TRP A 170 -20.97 2.89 20.91
C TRP A 170 -21.36 1.42 21.08
N ALA A 171 -21.41 0.93 22.33
CA ALA A 171 -21.86 -0.42 22.64
C ALA A 171 -23.35 -0.64 22.35
N ALA A 172 -24.18 0.41 22.48
CA ALA A 172 -25.58 0.41 22.10
C ALA A 172 -25.83 0.57 20.58
N GLY A 173 -24.83 1.06 19.84
CA GLY A 173 -24.93 1.33 18.40
C GLY A 173 -24.72 0.13 17.48
N THR A 174 -24.82 0.36 16.17
CA THR A 174 -24.62 -0.67 15.12
C THR A 174 -23.16 -0.86 14.71
N GLY A 175 -22.23 -0.23 15.42
CA GLY A 175 -20.80 -0.31 15.16
C GLY A 175 -20.19 -1.65 15.57
N ARG A 176 -18.96 -1.90 15.11
CA ARG A 176 -18.20 -3.07 15.56
C ARG A 176 -17.80 -2.88 17.02
N PRO A 177 -18.06 -3.87 17.92
CA PRO A 177 -17.80 -3.72 19.35
C PRO A 177 -16.31 -3.52 19.61
N TRP A 178 -15.99 -2.53 20.45
CA TRP A 178 -14.64 -2.25 20.92
C TRP A 178 -14.28 -3.18 22.08
N LYS A 179 -13.19 -3.94 21.95
CA LYS A 179 -12.81 -5.02 22.88
C LYS A 179 -11.67 -4.66 23.84
N LEU A 180 -10.94 -3.58 23.55
CA LEU A 180 -9.84 -3.13 24.39
C LEU A 180 -10.41 -2.23 25.51
N PRO A 181 -9.88 -2.34 26.74
CA PRO A 181 -10.27 -1.45 27.83
C PRO A 181 -9.82 -0.01 27.54
N ASP A 182 -8.70 0.15 26.84
CA ASP A 182 -8.09 1.44 26.55
C ASP A 182 -8.80 2.20 25.43
N PRO A 183 -8.85 3.53 25.52
CA PRO A 183 -9.34 4.37 24.44
C PRO A 183 -8.42 4.24 23.21
N PRO A 184 -8.99 4.16 21.99
CA PRO A 184 -8.20 4.28 20.76
C PRO A 184 -7.37 5.56 20.76
N ASP A 185 -6.18 5.50 20.15
CA ASP A 185 -5.36 6.67 19.87
C ASP A 185 -6.21 7.74 19.17
N ARG A 186 -6.11 9.00 19.63
CA ARG A 186 -6.87 10.20 19.20
C ARG A 186 -8.25 10.41 19.83
N VAL A 187 -8.79 9.48 20.62
CA VAL A 187 -10.07 9.75 21.34
C VAL A 187 -9.92 10.88 22.35
N ALA A 188 -8.81 10.93 23.08
CA ALA A 188 -8.53 11.99 24.04
C ALA A 188 -8.49 13.38 23.35
N ASP A 189 -7.79 13.48 22.22
CA ASP A 189 -7.70 14.72 21.44
C ASP A 189 -9.07 15.16 20.90
N ARG A 190 -9.89 14.21 20.44
CA ARG A 190 -11.24 14.49 19.91
C ARG A 190 -12.25 14.87 20.99
N LEU A 191 -12.15 14.26 22.17
CA LEU A 191 -12.98 14.64 23.31
C LEU A 191 -12.63 16.05 23.84
N ALA A 192 -11.41 16.52 23.61
CA ALA A 192 -11.00 17.89 23.93
C ALA A 192 -11.56 18.93 22.93
N GLU A 193 -12.05 18.53 21.75
CA GLU A 193 -12.65 19.44 20.78
C GLU A 193 -14.06 19.88 21.22
N PRO A 194 -14.33 21.19 21.36
CA PRO A 194 -15.63 21.67 21.81
C PRO A 194 -16.72 21.30 20.80
N GLY A 195 -17.76 20.62 21.29
CA GLY A 195 -18.93 20.23 20.49
C GLY A 195 -18.73 18.95 19.65
N TRP A 196 -17.53 18.38 19.58
CA TRP A 196 -17.31 17.12 18.87
C TRP A 196 -18.04 15.95 19.55
N PHE A 197 -18.01 15.87 20.89
CA PHE A 197 -18.67 14.82 21.65
C PHE A 197 -20.17 14.72 21.37
N ALA A 198 -20.88 15.86 21.34
CA ALA A 198 -22.30 15.90 21.02
C ALA A 198 -22.58 15.44 19.58
N LYS A 199 -21.74 15.87 18.62
CA LYS A 199 -21.83 15.42 17.23
C LYS A 199 -21.54 13.92 17.09
N ALA A 200 -20.60 13.38 17.86
CA ALA A 200 -20.24 11.97 17.84
C ALA A 200 -21.41 11.08 18.29
N LEU A 201 -22.11 11.47 19.36
CA LEU A 201 -23.34 10.77 19.80
C LEU A 201 -24.43 10.80 18.72
N ALA A 202 -24.68 11.98 18.14
CA ALA A 202 -25.65 12.10 17.04
C ALA A 202 -25.25 11.28 15.79
N ALA A 203 -23.95 11.17 15.50
CA ALA A 203 -23.46 10.34 14.42
C ALA A 203 -23.66 8.85 14.69
N ILE A 204 -23.47 8.38 15.94
CA ILE A 204 -23.73 6.98 16.33
C ILE A 204 -25.20 6.60 16.09
N GLU A 205 -26.14 7.50 16.41
CA GLU A 205 -27.57 7.30 16.12
C GLU A 205 -27.89 7.32 14.62
N ALA A 206 -27.10 8.03 13.81
CA ALA A 206 -27.26 8.11 12.36
C ALA A 206 -26.62 6.93 11.60
N LEU A 207 -25.72 6.16 12.23
CA LEU A 207 -25.05 5.00 11.60
C LEU A 207 -26.00 3.96 10.95
N PRO A 208 -27.17 3.62 11.54
CA PRO A 208 -28.10 2.69 10.90
C PRO A 208 -28.66 3.17 9.56
N ARG A 209 -28.64 4.49 9.31
CA ARG A 209 -29.11 5.09 8.04
C ARG A 209 -28.05 5.03 6.93
N CYS A 210 -26.79 4.74 7.27
CA CYS A 210 -25.68 4.73 6.34
C CYS A 210 -25.65 3.44 5.51
N ARG A 211 -26.09 3.48 4.24
CA ARG A 211 -26.07 2.32 3.32
C ARG A 211 -24.75 2.17 2.55
N TYR A 212 -23.83 3.12 2.71
CA TYR A 212 -22.53 3.11 2.02
C TYR A 212 -21.62 1.96 2.49
N PHE A 213 -21.71 1.58 3.77
CA PHE A 213 -20.83 0.58 4.37
C PHE A 213 -21.48 -0.81 4.33
N SER A 214 -20.79 -1.75 3.69
CA SER A 214 -21.19 -3.17 3.70
C SER A 214 -20.78 -3.89 4.99
N ASP A 215 -19.74 -3.38 5.67
CA ASP A 215 -19.27 -3.86 6.96
C ASP A 215 -19.59 -2.82 8.05
N PRO A 216 -19.86 -3.23 9.31
CA PRO A 216 -20.14 -2.30 10.40
C PRO A 216 -18.93 -1.39 10.67
N VAL A 217 -19.22 -0.10 10.87
CA VAL A 217 -18.24 0.96 11.12
C VAL A 217 -17.44 0.65 12.40
N THR A 218 -16.15 0.94 12.41
CA THR A 218 -15.28 0.73 13.59
C THR A 218 -15.10 2.00 14.41
N LEU A 219 -14.83 1.86 15.71
CA LEU A 219 -14.62 3.01 16.59
C LEU A 219 -13.47 3.93 16.13
N PRO A 220 -12.33 3.42 15.63
CA PRO A 220 -11.30 4.28 15.01
C PRO A 220 -11.76 5.03 13.75
N GLN A 221 -12.74 4.50 13.02
CA GLN A 221 -13.34 5.23 11.88
C GLN A 221 -14.22 6.38 12.38
N LEU A 222 -14.97 6.20 13.47
CA LEU A 222 -15.76 7.27 14.09
C LEU A 222 -14.87 8.45 14.52
N VAL A 223 -13.71 8.13 15.10
CA VAL A 223 -12.73 9.09 15.66
C VAL A 223 -11.86 9.73 14.57
N ALA A 224 -11.97 9.27 13.32
CA ALA A 224 -11.23 9.83 12.19
C ALA A 224 -11.72 11.24 11.82
N GLU A 225 -10.79 12.06 11.31
CA GLU A 225 -11.03 13.46 10.96
C GLU A 225 -12.18 13.63 9.96
N GLY A 226 -13.14 14.47 10.37
CA GLY A 226 -14.33 14.80 9.58
C GLY A 226 -15.27 13.63 9.32
N PHE A 227 -15.08 12.45 9.94
CA PHE A 227 -16.00 11.32 9.74
C PHE A 227 -17.38 11.63 10.30
N VAL A 228 -17.43 12.17 11.53
CA VAL A 228 -18.66 12.58 12.21
C VAL A 228 -19.44 13.59 11.38
N ASP A 229 -18.78 14.63 10.86
CA ASP A 229 -19.44 15.64 10.02
C ASP A 229 -19.93 15.06 8.68
N LYS A 230 -19.22 14.07 8.10
CA LYS A 230 -19.66 13.37 6.87
C LYS A 230 -20.86 12.45 7.09
N VAL A 231 -20.94 11.81 8.26
CA VAL A 231 -22.11 11.02 8.66
C VAL A 231 -23.33 11.93 8.84
N LEU A 232 -23.18 13.02 9.60
CA LEU A 232 -24.25 14.00 9.81
C LEU A 232 -24.64 14.72 8.51
N GLY A 233 -23.69 14.92 7.59
CA GLY A 233 -23.92 15.49 6.27
C GLY A 233 -24.54 14.52 5.24
N GLY A 234 -24.93 13.31 5.66
CA GLY A 234 -25.64 12.35 4.79
C GLY A 234 -24.79 11.72 3.67
N GLN A 235 -23.47 11.91 3.68
CA GLN A 235 -22.59 11.43 2.61
C GLN A 235 -22.62 9.90 2.44
N PHE A 236 -22.97 9.19 3.51
CA PHE A 236 -22.97 7.73 3.57
C PHE A 236 -24.37 7.10 3.48
N GLU A 237 -25.42 7.87 3.24
CA GLU A 237 -26.80 7.35 3.15
C GLU A 237 -27.04 6.53 1.88
N ASN A 238 -26.33 6.83 0.80
CA ASN A 238 -26.45 6.13 -0.46
C ASN A 238 -25.51 4.91 -0.52
N PRO A 239 -25.94 3.79 -1.13
CA PRO A 239 -25.07 2.64 -1.32
C PRO A 239 -23.87 3.02 -2.19
N ARG A 240 -22.71 2.47 -1.85
CA ARG A 240 -21.49 2.68 -2.64
C ARG A 240 -21.75 2.20 -4.07
N ARG A 241 -21.73 3.13 -5.04
CA ARG A 241 -21.81 2.77 -6.47
C ARG A 241 -20.71 1.75 -6.76
N ALA A 242 -21.10 0.55 -7.17
CA ALA A 242 -20.16 -0.40 -7.72
C ALA A 242 -19.51 0.29 -8.93
N ALA A 243 -18.20 0.49 -8.87
CA ALA A 243 -17.47 0.88 -10.08
C ALA A 243 -17.80 -0.19 -11.11
N ALA A 244 -18.39 0.21 -12.25
CA ALA A 244 -18.45 -0.66 -13.41
C ALA A 244 -17.00 -0.96 -13.78
N GLY A 245 -16.48 -2.09 -13.29
CA GLY A 245 -15.14 -2.54 -13.64
C GLY A 245 -15.10 -2.79 -15.15
N PRO A 246 -13.92 -2.68 -15.79
CA PRO A 246 -13.77 -3.20 -17.14
C PRO A 246 -14.23 -4.66 -17.11
N GLY A 247 -15.16 -5.01 -18.00
CA GLY A 247 -15.80 -6.31 -18.07
C GLY A 247 -14.78 -7.44 -17.99
N ARG A 248 -15.23 -8.59 -17.46
CA ARG A 248 -14.40 -9.79 -17.39
C ARG A 248 -13.88 -10.07 -18.81
N PRO A 249 -12.62 -10.52 -19.00
CA PRO A 249 -12.08 -10.78 -20.34
C PRO A 249 -12.92 -11.74 -21.21
N ASP A 250 -13.79 -12.49 -20.55
CA ASP A 250 -14.69 -13.55 -21.01
C ASP A 250 -16.09 -13.06 -21.43
N ASP A 251 -16.43 -11.79 -21.19
CA ASP A 251 -17.70 -11.20 -21.64
C ASP A 251 -17.63 -10.70 -23.10
N ARG A 252 -16.54 -11.02 -23.81
CA ARG A 252 -16.43 -10.74 -25.25
C ARG A 252 -17.30 -11.76 -26.00
N PRO A 253 -18.21 -11.31 -26.89
CA PRO A 253 -18.94 -12.25 -27.73
C PRO A 253 -17.93 -13.10 -28.53
N PRO A 254 -18.20 -14.41 -28.73
CA PRO A 254 -17.30 -15.27 -29.49
C PRO A 254 -17.07 -14.67 -30.88
N ALA A 255 -15.83 -14.77 -31.37
CA ALA A 255 -15.47 -14.25 -32.69
C ALA A 255 -16.43 -14.82 -33.74
N GLN A 256 -17.10 -13.93 -34.49
CA GLN A 256 -18.01 -14.34 -35.55
C GLN A 256 -17.23 -15.17 -36.59
N GLY A 257 -17.74 -16.36 -36.89
CA GLY A 257 -17.19 -17.20 -37.95
C GLY A 257 -17.26 -16.48 -39.29
N TRP A 258 -16.23 -16.66 -40.12
CA TRP A 258 -16.20 -16.10 -41.46
C TRP A 258 -17.31 -16.77 -42.27
N SER A 259 -18.10 -15.99 -43.02
CA SER A 259 -19.25 -16.50 -43.79
C SER A 259 -19.12 -16.14 -45.28
N GLY A 260 -19.84 -16.86 -46.14
CA GLY A 260 -19.83 -16.64 -47.59
C GLY A 260 -18.46 -16.86 -48.24
N ASP A 261 -18.12 -15.99 -49.19
CA ASP A 261 -16.90 -16.09 -49.99
C ASP A 261 -15.61 -16.03 -49.16
N ASP A 262 -15.65 -15.33 -48.02
CA ASP A 262 -14.49 -15.21 -47.12
C ASP A 262 -14.22 -16.53 -46.38
N ALA A 263 -15.26 -17.32 -46.08
CA ALA A 263 -15.09 -18.67 -45.54
C ALA A 263 -14.39 -19.60 -46.55
N ALA A 264 -14.77 -19.49 -47.83
CA ALA A 264 -14.17 -20.27 -48.91
C ALA A 264 -12.69 -19.90 -49.13
N ARG A 265 -12.36 -18.59 -49.10
CA ARG A 265 -10.97 -18.11 -49.17
C ARG A 265 -10.13 -18.57 -47.98
N PHE A 266 -10.70 -18.55 -46.78
CA PHE A 266 -10.01 -19.03 -45.58
C PHE A 266 -9.74 -20.54 -45.68
N ALA A 267 -10.72 -21.33 -46.12
CA ALA A 267 -10.57 -22.77 -46.33
C ALA A 267 -9.51 -23.09 -47.41
N ALA A 268 -9.51 -22.35 -48.52
CA ALA A 268 -8.52 -22.50 -49.58
C ALA A 268 -7.09 -22.18 -49.10
N THR A 269 -6.93 -21.10 -48.34
CA THR A 269 -5.64 -20.72 -47.74
C THR A 269 -5.15 -21.79 -46.76
N LYS A 270 -6.06 -22.32 -45.92
CA LYS A 270 -5.75 -23.41 -44.97
C LYS A 270 -5.31 -24.68 -45.70
N ALA A 271 -5.98 -25.05 -46.80
CA ALA A 271 -5.64 -26.21 -47.61
C ALA A 271 -4.28 -26.06 -48.31
N ALA A 272 -3.99 -24.88 -48.86
CA ALA A 272 -2.71 -24.56 -49.48
C ALA A 272 -1.55 -24.64 -48.47
N LEU A 273 -1.73 -24.10 -47.27
CA LEU A 273 -0.74 -24.17 -46.21
C LEU A 273 -0.50 -25.62 -45.76
N ALA A 274 -1.55 -26.41 -45.62
CA ALA A 274 -1.45 -27.83 -45.25
C ALA A 274 -0.79 -28.69 -46.33
N ALA A 275 -0.93 -28.33 -47.61
CA ALA A 275 -0.25 -28.97 -48.72
C ALA A 275 1.25 -28.61 -48.73
N LYS A 276 1.58 -27.33 -48.47
CA LYS A 276 2.96 -26.86 -48.38
C LYS A 276 3.72 -27.54 -47.23
N ILE A 277 3.10 -27.64 -46.06
CA ILE A 277 3.67 -28.37 -44.90
C ILE A 277 3.90 -29.85 -45.23
N ARG A 278 3.01 -30.48 -46.01
CA ARG A 278 3.18 -31.87 -46.44
C ARG A 278 4.31 -32.05 -47.46
N GLN A 279 4.56 -31.07 -48.32
CA GLN A 279 5.66 -31.10 -49.29
C GLN A 279 7.02 -30.84 -48.60
N GLU A 280 7.06 -29.91 -47.64
CA GLU A 280 8.27 -29.62 -46.85
C GLU A 280 8.62 -30.73 -45.85
N GLY A 281 7.63 -31.54 -45.42
CA GLY A 281 7.85 -32.69 -44.54
C GLY A 281 8.16 -34.02 -45.25
N ALA A 282 8.21 -34.05 -46.59
CA ALA A 282 8.48 -35.25 -47.39
C ALA A 282 9.84 -35.20 -48.14
N ALA A 283 10.65 -34.17 -47.89
CA ALA A 283 12.05 -34.06 -48.30
C ALA A 283 12.98 -34.32 -47.11
#